data_AF-A0A3D4DTD3-F1
#
_entry.id   AF-A0A3D4DTD3-F1
#
_cell.length_a   1.000
_cell.length_b   1.000
_cell.length_c   1.000
_cell.angle_alpha   90.00
_cell.angle_beta   90.00
_cell.angle_gamma   90.00
#
_symmetry.space_group_name_H-M   'P 1'
#
loop_
_entity.id
_entity.type
_entity.pdbx_description
1 polymer ?
#
loop_
_entity_poly.entity_id
_entity_poly.type
_entity_poly.pdbx_seq_one_letter_code
_entity_poly.pdbx_strand_id
1 'polypeptide(L)' 'MGAPIARLVGATKGQSRLTSERREDWRRAGPFCDGWPINHAIGALGVLWAAGGNDWFGAGV' A
#
# COMPACT_ATOMS: atom_id res chain seq x y z
N MET A 1 2.68 -12.74 22.35
CA MET A 1 1.73 -12.13 21.39
C MET A 1 2.53 -11.86 20.12
N GLY A 2 2.14 -12.41 18.98
CA GLY A 2 2.90 -12.25 17.73
C GLY A 2 2.85 -10.81 17.23
N ALA A 3 3.86 -10.37 16.47
CA ALA A 3 3.80 -9.06 15.84
C ALA A 3 2.68 -9.03 14.79
N PRO A 4 1.91 -7.93 14.69
CA PRO A 4 0.83 -7.81 13.72
C PRO A 4 1.36 -7.90 12.29
N ILE A 5 0.60 -8.56 11.42
CA ILE A 5 0.96 -8.81 10.03
C ILE A 5 0.50 -7.63 9.19
N ALA A 6 1.42 -7.04 8.43
CA ALA A 6 1.12 -5.98 7.49
C ALA A 6 1.15 -6.49 6.05
N ARG A 7 0.20 -6.05 5.21
CA ARG A 7 0.21 -6.21 3.76
C ARG A 7 0.05 -4.85 3.10
N LEU A 8 0.76 -4.65 1.99
CA LEU A 8 0.66 -3.45 1.16
C LEU A 8 -0.10 -3.79 -0.11
N VAL A 9 -1.10 -2.98 -0.44
CA VAL A 9 -1.96 -3.20 -1.61
C VAL A 9 -1.92 -1.95 -2.48
N GLY A 10 -1.24 -2.04 -3.61
CA GLY A 10 -1.34 -1.06 -4.70
C GLY A 10 -2.60 -1.32 -5.52
N ALA A 11 -3.27 -0.25 -5.94
CA ALA A 11 -4.44 -0.29 -6.79
C ALA A 11 -4.43 0.89 -7.77
N THR A 12 -5.38 0.89 -8.72
CA THR A 12 -5.57 2.00 -9.67
C THR A 12 -5.98 3.33 -9.01
N LYS A 13 -6.31 3.31 -7.71
CA LYS A 13 -6.75 4.48 -6.92
C LYS A 13 -5.90 4.70 -5.67
N GLY A 14 -4.63 4.32 -5.69
CA GLY A 14 -3.71 4.56 -4.59
C GLY A 14 -3.22 3.29 -3.90
N GLN A 15 -2.61 3.48 -2.74
CA GLN A 15 -2.01 2.42 -1.93
C GLN A 15 -2.74 2.28 -0.60
N SER A 16 -3.06 1.06 -0.17
CA SER A 16 -3.60 0.80 1.17
C SER A 16 -2.66 -0.10 1.98
N ARG A 17 -2.58 0.15 3.29
CA ARG A 17 -1.96 -0.76 4.25
C ARG A 17 -3.04 -1.56 4.97
N LEU A 18 -2.90 -2.89 4.96
CA LEU A 18 -3.77 -3.80 5.70
C LEU A 18 -3.01 -4.39 6.88
N THR A 19 -3.60 -4.37 8.06
CA THR A 19 -3.02 -4.97 9.28
C THR A 19 -3.95 -6.03 9.85
N SER A 20 -3.39 -7.14 10.30
CA SER A 20 -4.14 -8.23 10.93
C SER A 20 -3.31 -8.94 12.00
N GLU A 21 -3.97 -9.38 13.06
CA GLU A 21 -3.36 -10.24 14.09
C GLU A 21 -3.26 -11.71 13.64
N ARG A 22 -4.25 -12.18 12.84
CA ARG A 22 -4.43 -13.61 12.52
C ARG A 22 -4.60 -13.93 11.03
N ARG A 23 -4.48 -12.93 10.15
CA ARG A 23 -4.75 -13.00 8.69
C ARG A 23 -6.21 -13.26 8.31
N GLU A 24 -7.11 -13.31 9.27
CA GLU A 24 -8.55 -13.52 9.09
C GLU A 24 -9.25 -12.15 8.93
N ASP A 25 -9.18 -11.31 9.96
CA ASP A 25 -9.73 -9.95 9.95
C ASP A 25 -8.66 -8.91 9.62
N TRP A 26 -8.96 -7.99 8.69
CA TRP A 26 -8.02 -6.97 8.24
C TRP A 26 -8.55 -5.57 8.51
N ARG A 27 -7.76 -4.76 9.22
CA ARG A 27 -7.98 -3.32 9.31
C ARG A 27 -7.25 -2.63 8.17
N ARG A 28 -7.94 -1.71 7.48
CA ARG A 28 -7.40 -0.92 6.38
C ARG A 28 -7.02 0.50 6.84
N ALA A 29 -5.88 1.00 6.35
CA ALA A 29 -5.54 2.41 6.32
C ALA A 29 -5.24 2.85 4.87
N GLY A 30 -5.56 4.09 4.51
CA GLY A 30 -5.54 4.59 3.13
C GLY A 30 -6.93 4.56 2.45
N PRO A 31 -7.01 4.74 1.12
CA PRO A 31 -5.89 4.79 0.18
C PRO A 31 -5.06 6.08 0.32
N PHE A 32 -3.74 5.92 0.32
CA PHE A 32 -2.75 6.99 0.22
C PHE A 32 -2.48 7.29 -1.27
N CYS A 33 -1.70 8.34 -1.53
CA CYS A 33 -1.29 8.78 -2.87
C CYS A 33 -2.42 9.43 -3.69
N ASP A 34 -3.46 9.97 -3.06
CA ASP A 34 -4.49 10.83 -3.68
C ASP A 34 -5.09 10.31 -5.00
N GLY A 35 -5.30 9.00 -5.08
CA GLY A 35 -5.89 8.35 -6.26
C GLY A 35 -4.89 8.01 -7.37
N TRP A 36 -3.60 8.26 -7.21
CA TRP A 36 -2.58 7.81 -8.16
C TRP A 36 -2.59 6.29 -8.33
N PRO A 37 -2.47 5.76 -9.54
CA PRO A 37 -2.30 4.32 -9.75
C PRO A 37 -0.98 3.86 -9.15
N ILE A 38 -1.02 2.96 -8.15
CA ILE A 38 0.17 2.41 -7.50
C ILE A 38 0.33 0.95 -7.90
N ASN A 39 1.45 0.62 -8.53
CA ASN A 39 1.75 -0.72 -9.03
C ASN A 39 2.74 -1.46 -8.13
N HIS A 40 3.58 -0.72 -7.38
CA HIS A 40 4.60 -1.28 -6.53
C HIS A 40 4.64 -0.56 -5.19
N ALA A 41 4.76 -1.30 -4.09
CA ALA A 41 4.93 -0.71 -2.77
C ALA A 41 5.78 -1.61 -1.88
N ILE A 42 6.66 -1.01 -1.08
CA ILE A 42 7.51 -1.70 -0.12
C ILE A 42 7.49 -0.98 1.23
N GLY A 43 7.72 -1.75 2.29
CA GLY A 43 8.00 -1.21 3.62
C GLY A 43 9.46 -1.42 3.94
N ALA A 44 10.20 -0.34 4.20
CA ALA A 44 11.61 -0.40 4.57
C ALA A 44 11.93 0.73 5.57
N LEU A 45 12.67 0.39 6.64
CA LEU A 45 13.15 1.36 7.64
C LEU A 45 12.03 2.20 8.29
N GLY A 46 10.87 1.58 8.55
CA GLY A 46 9.70 2.27 9.11
C GLY A 46 8.98 3.19 8.13
N VAL A 47 9.43 3.26 6.87
CA VAL A 47 8.85 4.07 5.81
C VAL A 47 8.10 3.17 4.83
N LEU A 48 6.97 3.69 4.36
CA LEU A 48 6.22 3.12 3.26
C LEU A 48 6.58 3.83 1.96
N TRP A 49 7.08 3.08 0.99
CA TRP A 49 7.39 3.58 -0.34
C TRP A 49 6.35 3.05 -1.34
N ALA A 50 5.92 3.90 -2.25
CA ALA A 50 4.94 3.57 -3.28
C ALA A 50 5.42 4.12 -4.62
N ALA A 51 5.55 3.25 -5.62
CA ALA A 51 5.82 3.65 -6.99
C ALA A 51 4.60 3.30 -7.86
N GLY A 52 4.23 4.26 -8.69
CA GLY A 52 3.00 4.28 -9.44
C GLY A 52 3.17 4.76 -10.86
N GLY A 53 2.06 4.78 -11.58
CA GLY A 53 2.00 5.25 -12.94
C GLY A 53 1.28 4.33 -13.91
N ASN A 54 1.02 4.83 -15.09
CA ASN A 54 0.51 4.09 -16.24
C ASN A 54 0.72 4.94 -17.51
N ASP A 55 0.21 4.46 -18.64
CA ASP A 55 0.32 5.13 -19.94
C ASP A 55 -0.29 6.54 -19.99
N TRP A 56 -1.19 6.87 -19.04
CA TRP A 56 -1.83 8.19 -18.95
C TRP A 56 -1.10 9.14 -18.01
N PHE A 57 -0.78 8.68 -16.79
CA PHE A 57 -0.20 9.52 -15.74
C PHE A 57 1.34 9.58 -15.80
N GLY A 58 1.98 8.74 -16.62
CA GLY A 58 3.43 8.56 -16.60
C GLY A 58 3.90 7.85 -15.33
N ALA A 59 5.21 7.75 -15.12
CA ALA A 59 5.79 7.17 -13.91
C ALA A 59 5.74 8.17 -12.74
N GLY A 60 5.41 7.69 -11.53
CA GLY A 60 5.43 8.45 -10.28
C GLY A 60 6.08 7.66 -9.14
N VAL A 61 6.79 8.34 -8.23
CA VAL A 61 7.44 7.77 -7.04
C VAL A 61 7.18 8.65 -5.82
#